data_AF-A0A845DRH9-F1
#
_entry.id   AF-A0A845DRH9-F1
#
_cell.length_a   1.000
_cell.length_b   1.000
_cell.length_c   1.000
_cell.angle_alpha   90.00
_cell.angle_beta   90.00
_cell.angle_gamma   90.00
#
_symmetry.space_group_name_H-M   'P 1'
#
loop_
_entity.id
_entity.type
_entity.pdbx_description
1 polymer ?
#
loop_
_entity_poly.entity_id
_entity_poly.type
_entity_poly.pdbx_seq_one_letter_code
_entity_poly.pdbx_strand_id
1 'polypeptide(L)'
;MKAEVFIAGGGVGGLALAAKLASRGVHVIIAEQLKKESPAYKGELLQPKTLAILERLGVLDEIEANGHALDELRFQEVHRRKGQPPEEINLTELSYSRVAASYDHSLMVPHEKTKEILRNKGKEYEEYFHYLPGARFIGFENGMAKVKQKRETLYIQAGVYIGAEGRSSPTRDAMNVEVNRKDYNHHFLTVTIPRPESFTKGKIITTSSCFLGLFPLPDREVRTVFLIKAGDYKKIKEQGLEHLYQAYSELEPELAEGVRAIKDWKTVQLMIPFTYHVDKYYSGNLAIMGDAAHTVHPMAGEGMNLAIQDADVLGELLAWCWEEGRSYADHLHYYEEVRRPRVEFLLNLSHMSALVYSFRNEWWRRFRMKAVQRIYDDDYLHVKQMLNISGLGKWNFTFIDRGIQGSVLPVRKKKVSDKEQHRFLFSEAEDYPWKRSKKGR
;
A
#
# COMPACT_ATOMS: atom_id res chain seq x y z
N MET A 1 13.64 2.76 -30.23
CA MET A 1 14.09 1.58 -29.45
C MET A 1 13.03 0.49 -29.56
N LYS A 2 13.39 -0.77 -29.33
CA LYS A 2 12.46 -1.91 -29.32
C LYS A 2 12.61 -2.70 -28.02
N ALA A 3 11.51 -3.24 -27.50
CA ALA A 3 11.49 -4.14 -26.35
C ALA A 3 10.29 -5.09 -26.46
N GLU A 4 10.23 -6.11 -25.62
CA GLU A 4 9.02 -6.93 -25.48
C GLU A 4 7.99 -6.21 -24.63
N VAL A 5 8.44 -5.64 -23.51
CA VAL A 5 7.59 -4.93 -22.56
C VAL A 5 8.13 -3.51 -22.37
N PHE A 6 7.28 -2.51 -22.53
CA PHE A 6 7.55 -1.15 -22.09
C PHE A 6 6.78 -0.85 -20.81
N ILE A 7 7.47 -0.33 -19.79
CA ILE A 7 6.85 0.10 -18.52
C ILE A 7 7.06 1.60 -18.35
N ALA A 8 5.97 2.35 -18.26
CA ALA A 8 6.01 3.77 -17.95
C ALA A 8 5.87 3.95 -16.43
N GLY A 9 6.94 4.40 -15.76
CA GLY A 9 6.98 4.65 -14.31
C GLY A 9 7.87 3.67 -13.56
N GLY A 10 8.93 4.18 -12.94
CA GLY A 10 9.87 3.48 -12.05
C GLY A 10 9.55 3.63 -10.57
N GLY A 11 8.26 3.57 -10.22
CA GLY A 11 7.83 3.36 -8.84
C GLY A 11 8.05 1.91 -8.39
N VAL A 12 7.77 1.61 -7.12
CA VAL A 12 7.87 0.26 -6.55
C VAL A 12 7.18 -0.83 -7.38
N GLY A 13 5.94 -0.62 -7.84
CA GLY A 13 5.24 -1.59 -8.68
C GLY A 13 5.89 -1.79 -10.06
N GLY A 14 6.27 -0.69 -10.72
CA GLY A 14 6.93 -0.77 -12.04
C GLY A 14 8.31 -1.41 -11.98
N LEU A 15 9.10 -1.11 -10.94
CA LEU A 15 10.40 -1.74 -10.71
C LEU A 15 10.27 -3.22 -10.32
N ALA A 16 9.29 -3.59 -9.49
CA ALA A 16 9.01 -4.99 -9.18
C ALA A 16 8.63 -5.78 -10.44
N LEU A 17 7.78 -5.21 -11.31
CA LEU A 17 7.39 -5.83 -12.57
C LEU A 17 8.59 -5.99 -13.49
N ALA A 18 9.40 -4.94 -13.65
CA ALA A 18 10.55 -4.95 -14.52
C ALA A 18 11.63 -5.94 -14.05
N ALA A 19 11.94 -5.98 -12.76
CA ALA A 19 12.89 -6.92 -12.17
C ALA A 19 12.41 -8.37 -12.33
N LYS A 20 11.13 -8.62 -12.09
CA LYS A 20 10.51 -9.93 -12.29
C LYS A 20 10.63 -10.40 -13.74
N LEU A 21 10.23 -9.56 -14.69
CA LEU A 21 10.30 -9.88 -16.13
C LEU A 21 11.73 -10.10 -16.61
N ALA A 22 12.67 -9.25 -16.19
CA ALA A 22 14.08 -9.39 -16.54
C ALA A 22 14.67 -10.69 -15.99
N SER A 23 14.32 -11.09 -14.76
CA SER A 23 14.72 -12.40 -14.18
C SER A 23 14.18 -13.62 -14.93
N ARG A 24 13.20 -13.42 -15.83
CA ARG A 24 12.61 -14.44 -16.71
C ARG A 24 13.07 -14.32 -18.16
N GLY A 25 14.08 -13.49 -18.44
CA GLY A 25 14.64 -13.30 -19.78
C GLY A 25 13.74 -12.49 -20.72
N VAL A 26 12.78 -11.72 -20.20
CA VAL A 26 11.93 -10.83 -21.00
C VAL A 26 12.62 -9.49 -21.14
N HIS A 27 12.81 -8.99 -22.37
CA HIS A 27 13.41 -7.67 -22.59
C HIS A 27 12.44 -6.54 -22.20
N VAL A 28 12.81 -5.77 -21.18
CA VAL A 28 12.03 -4.67 -20.64
C VAL A 28 12.75 -3.34 -20.81
N ILE A 29 12.02 -2.33 -21.30
CA ILE A 29 12.41 -0.93 -21.14
C ILE A 29 11.49 -0.28 -20.11
N ILE A 30 12.06 0.34 -19.08
CA ILE A 30 11.32 1.10 -18.07
C ILE A 30 11.74 2.57 -18.09
N ALA A 31 10.76 3.47 -18.19
CA ALA A 31 10.98 4.92 -18.19
C ALA A 31 10.54 5.56 -16.86
N GLU A 32 11.47 6.20 -16.15
CA GLU A 32 11.20 6.91 -14.90
C GLU A 32 11.50 8.40 -15.04
N GLN A 33 10.51 9.25 -14.76
CA GLN A 33 10.63 10.70 -14.96
C GLN A 33 11.60 11.39 -13.98
N LEU A 34 11.79 10.84 -12.78
CA LEU A 34 12.68 11.39 -11.77
C LEU A 34 14.11 10.90 -11.98
N LYS A 35 15.07 11.83 -11.91
CA LYS A 35 16.51 11.50 -11.91
C LYS A 35 17.03 11.15 -10.52
N LYS A 36 16.38 11.69 -9.50
CA LYS A 36 16.74 11.56 -8.09
C LYS A 36 15.52 11.08 -7.32
N GLU A 37 15.76 10.63 -6.10
CA GLU A 37 14.72 10.22 -5.15
C GLU A 37 13.68 11.32 -4.98
N SER A 38 12.43 10.90 -4.75
CA SER A 38 11.37 11.85 -4.43
C SER A 38 11.49 12.25 -2.97
N PRO A 39 11.48 13.56 -2.63
CA PRO A 39 11.42 13.99 -1.24
C PRO A 39 10.03 13.76 -0.61
N ALA A 40 9.03 13.36 -1.42
CA ALA A 40 7.68 13.11 -0.94
C ALA A 40 7.56 11.70 -0.35
N TYR A 41 7.08 11.63 0.88
CA TYR A 41 6.66 10.41 1.54
C TYR A 41 5.57 9.70 0.74
N LYS A 42 5.83 8.42 0.50
CA LYS A 42 4.92 7.44 -0.09
C LYS A 42 4.82 6.24 0.86
N GLY A 43 3.98 5.25 0.55
CA GLY A 43 3.78 4.09 1.42
C GLY A 43 5.10 3.39 1.76
N GLU A 44 5.26 3.01 3.03
CA GLU A 44 6.47 2.38 3.61
C GLU A 44 6.16 1.06 4.34
N LEU A 45 4.88 0.72 4.53
CA LEU A 45 4.46 -0.53 5.15
C LEU A 45 4.33 -1.63 4.10
N LEU A 46 5.10 -2.71 4.23
CA LEU A 46 4.98 -3.93 3.44
C LEU A 46 4.18 -4.97 4.23
N GLN A 47 3.10 -5.46 3.63
CA GLN A 47 2.22 -6.49 4.19
C GLN A 47 2.79 -7.90 3.94
N PRO A 48 2.40 -8.92 4.73
CA PRO A 48 2.81 -10.31 4.55
C PRO A 48 2.76 -10.85 3.11
N LYS A 49 1.69 -10.57 2.33
CA LYS A 49 1.63 -11.01 0.93
C LYS A 49 2.73 -10.40 0.07
N THR A 50 3.11 -9.16 0.34
CA THR A 50 4.21 -8.48 -0.33
C THR A 50 5.55 -9.09 0.05
N LEU A 51 5.76 -9.41 1.34
CA LEU A 51 6.97 -10.12 1.78
C LEU A 51 7.12 -11.45 1.03
N ALA A 52 6.05 -12.23 0.92
CA ALA A 52 6.02 -13.47 0.14
C ALA A 52 6.35 -13.28 -1.35
N ILE A 53 5.96 -12.15 -1.95
CA ILE A 53 6.30 -11.81 -3.33
C ILE A 53 7.79 -11.45 -3.44
N LEU A 54 8.31 -10.67 -2.50
CA LEU A 54 9.70 -10.24 -2.48
C LEU A 54 10.66 -11.41 -2.19
N GLU A 55 10.22 -12.42 -1.42
CA GLU A 55 10.95 -13.68 -1.24
C GLU A 55 11.09 -14.42 -2.58
N ARG A 56 9.98 -14.60 -3.31
CA ARG A 56 10.02 -15.24 -4.64
C ARG A 56 10.86 -14.47 -5.65
N LEU A 57 10.92 -13.14 -5.52
CA LEU A 57 11.79 -12.29 -6.32
C LEU A 57 13.26 -12.35 -5.86
N GLY A 58 13.55 -12.91 -4.68
CA GLY A 58 14.90 -13.09 -4.15
C GLY A 58 15.51 -11.80 -3.57
N VAL A 59 14.67 -10.91 -3.02
CA VAL A 59 15.11 -9.63 -2.42
C VAL A 59 14.66 -9.43 -0.97
N LEU A 60 13.97 -10.42 -0.37
CA LEU A 60 13.41 -10.29 0.97
C LEU A 60 14.48 -10.04 2.03
N ASP A 61 15.59 -10.79 2.02
CA ASP A 61 16.65 -10.65 3.03
C ASP A 61 17.21 -9.21 3.07
N GLU A 62 17.46 -8.60 1.91
CA GLU A 62 17.94 -7.21 1.83
C GLU A 62 16.86 -6.22 2.27
N ILE A 63 15.59 -6.49 1.96
CA ILE A 63 14.44 -5.68 2.40
C ILE A 63 14.30 -5.71 3.92
N GLU A 64 14.38 -6.90 4.54
CA GLU A 64 14.31 -7.10 5.99
C GLU A 64 15.49 -6.45 6.72
N ALA A 65 16.70 -6.57 6.18
CA ALA A 65 17.90 -5.92 6.72
C ALA A 65 17.80 -4.38 6.75
N ASN A 66 16.93 -3.79 5.94
CA ASN A 66 16.69 -2.35 5.87
C ASN A 66 15.30 -1.95 6.39
N GLY A 67 14.63 -2.85 7.10
CA GLY A 67 13.28 -2.65 7.60
C GLY A 67 13.18 -2.67 9.11
N HIS A 68 12.01 -2.27 9.62
CA HIS A 68 11.61 -2.46 11.01
C HIS A 68 10.35 -3.30 11.06
N ALA A 69 10.42 -4.48 11.68
CA ALA A 69 9.30 -5.42 11.75
C ALA A 69 8.22 -4.96 12.73
N LEU A 70 6.96 -5.10 12.30
CA LEU A 70 5.75 -4.83 13.07
C LEU A 70 4.87 -6.09 13.05
N ASP A 71 5.00 -6.90 14.09
CA ASP A 71 4.22 -8.12 14.39
C ASP A 71 2.80 -7.81 14.91
N GLU A 72 2.61 -6.60 15.44
CA GLU A 72 1.33 -6.11 15.94
C GLU A 72 1.13 -4.61 15.71
N LEU A 73 -0.14 -4.21 15.64
CA LEU A 73 -0.57 -2.82 15.64
C LEU A 73 -1.45 -2.55 16.87
N ARG A 74 -0.99 -1.61 17.70
CA ARG A 74 -1.71 -1.20 18.91
C ARG A 74 -2.67 -0.06 18.62
N PHE A 75 -3.89 -0.17 19.09
CA PHE A 75 -4.90 0.87 19.02
C PHE A 75 -5.22 1.32 20.43
N GLN A 76 -4.86 2.56 20.73
CA GLN A 76 -5.04 3.18 22.03
C GLN A 76 -6.08 4.29 21.93
N GLU A 77 -7.09 4.24 22.80
CA GLU A 77 -7.98 5.37 23.03
C GLU A 77 -7.56 6.08 24.30
N VAL A 78 -7.44 7.42 24.23
CA VAL A 78 -7.10 8.25 25.39
C VAL A 78 -8.08 9.40 25.59
N HIS A 79 -8.23 9.81 26.85
CA HIS A 79 -8.86 11.08 27.21
C HIS A 79 -7.79 12.17 27.37
N ARG A 80 -7.98 13.31 26.70
CA ARG A 80 -7.10 14.47 26.84
C ARG A 80 -7.66 15.44 27.87
N ARG A 81 -6.81 15.85 28.81
CA ARG A 81 -7.04 16.99 29.70
C ARG A 81 -5.87 17.95 29.61
N LYS A 82 -6.15 19.22 29.37
CA LYS A 82 -5.11 20.24 29.19
C LYS A 82 -4.19 20.27 30.42
N GLY A 83 -2.89 20.14 30.20
CA GLY A 83 -1.87 20.16 31.25
C GLY A 83 -1.74 18.88 32.08
N GLN A 84 -2.39 17.78 31.67
CA GLN A 84 -2.24 16.46 32.29
C GLN A 84 -1.80 15.43 31.23
N PRO A 85 -1.08 14.37 31.63
CA PRO A 85 -0.84 13.23 30.76
C PRO A 85 -2.14 12.62 30.22
N PRO A 86 -2.15 12.05 29.00
CA PRO A 86 -3.32 11.37 28.47
C PRO A 86 -3.71 10.19 29.37
N GLU A 87 -5.01 10.08 29.68
CA GLU A 87 -5.57 8.96 30.45
C GLU A 87 -6.00 7.86 29.46
N GLU A 88 -5.41 6.67 29.57
CA GLU A 88 -5.78 5.53 28.72
C GLU A 88 -7.19 5.04 29.07
N ILE A 89 -8.05 4.97 28.05
CA ILE A 89 -9.42 4.46 28.15
C ILE A 89 -9.47 2.99 27.70
N ASN A 90 -8.73 2.68 26.63
CA ASN A 90 -8.74 1.36 26.02
C ASN A 90 -7.44 1.10 25.25
N LEU A 91 -6.97 -0.14 25.28
CA LEU A 91 -5.85 -0.62 24.49
C LEU A 91 -6.21 -1.97 23.86
N THR A 92 -6.10 -2.06 22.53
CA THR A 92 -6.34 -3.29 21.75
C THR A 92 -5.21 -3.53 20.77
N GLU A 93 -4.94 -4.79 20.47
CA GLU A 93 -3.77 -5.17 19.68
C GLU A 93 -4.17 -6.09 18.54
N LEU A 94 -3.86 -5.69 17.31
CA LEU A 94 -4.06 -6.53 16.14
C LEU A 94 -2.74 -7.19 15.75
N SER A 95 -2.58 -8.47 16.06
CA SER A 95 -1.37 -9.25 15.77
C SER A 95 -1.47 -10.11 14.50
N TYR A 96 -0.41 -10.08 13.69
CA TYR A 96 -0.28 -10.91 12.48
C TYR A 96 -0.08 -12.40 12.82
N SER A 97 0.43 -12.73 14.01
CA SER A 97 0.57 -14.11 14.51
C SER A 97 -0.75 -14.90 14.58
N ARG A 98 -1.90 -14.22 14.48
CA ARG A 98 -3.22 -14.88 14.42
C ARG A 98 -3.49 -15.54 13.06
N VAL A 99 -2.80 -15.10 12.00
CA VAL A 99 -2.98 -15.63 10.64
C VAL A 99 -2.12 -16.88 10.47
N ALA A 100 -2.73 -17.98 10.03
CA ALA A 100 -2.03 -19.23 9.75
C ALA A 100 -1.21 -19.12 8.44
N ALA A 101 -0.09 -18.39 8.48
CA ALA A 101 0.82 -18.18 7.37
C ALA A 101 2.27 -18.08 7.87
N SER A 102 3.23 -18.28 6.97
CA SER A 102 4.67 -18.20 7.28
C SER A 102 5.15 -16.79 7.61
N TYR A 103 4.37 -15.78 7.25
CA TYR A 103 4.69 -14.37 7.45
C TYR A 103 3.79 -13.81 8.55
N ASP A 104 4.39 -13.59 9.72
CA ASP A 104 3.72 -13.21 10.97
C ASP A 104 3.94 -11.74 11.35
N HIS A 105 4.39 -10.92 10.40
CA HIS A 105 4.63 -9.50 10.61
C HIS A 105 4.47 -8.71 9.31
N SER A 106 4.29 -7.40 9.47
CA SER A 106 4.49 -6.41 8.43
C SER A 106 5.84 -5.73 8.60
N LEU A 107 6.35 -5.06 7.58
CA LEU A 107 7.68 -4.46 7.61
C LEU A 107 7.64 -3.00 7.18
N MET A 108 8.12 -2.10 8.02
CA MET A 108 8.30 -0.70 7.69
C MET A 108 9.66 -0.49 7.04
N VAL A 109 9.67 -0.10 5.77
CA VAL A 109 10.89 0.11 4.98
C VAL A 109 10.82 1.47 4.29
N PRO A 110 11.87 2.30 4.35
CA PRO A 110 11.92 3.54 3.58
C PRO A 110 11.59 3.31 2.10
N HIS A 111 10.66 4.11 1.56
CA HIS A 111 10.11 3.87 0.22
C HIS A 111 11.18 3.85 -0.88
N GLU A 112 12.14 4.78 -0.81
CA GLU A 112 13.22 4.88 -1.79
C GLU A 112 14.22 3.72 -1.65
N LYS A 113 14.40 3.17 -0.45
CA LYS A 113 15.21 1.97 -0.24
C LYS A 113 14.59 0.75 -0.91
N THR A 114 13.27 0.59 -0.80
CA THR A 114 12.54 -0.48 -1.53
C THR A 114 12.72 -0.33 -3.05
N LYS A 115 12.62 0.89 -3.59
CA LYS A 115 12.87 1.16 -5.02
C LYS A 115 14.31 0.85 -5.41
N GLU A 116 15.28 1.24 -4.59
CA GLU A 116 16.69 0.98 -4.83
C GLU A 116 16.95 -0.53 -4.97
N ILE A 117 16.48 -1.32 -4.00
CA ILE A 117 16.66 -2.78 -3.97
C ILE A 117 16.04 -3.43 -5.20
N LEU A 118 14.78 -3.09 -5.53
CA LEU A 118 14.11 -3.62 -6.73
C LEU A 118 14.83 -3.24 -8.04
N ARG A 119 15.33 -2.01 -8.12
CA ARG A 119 16.11 -1.55 -9.28
C ARG A 119 17.45 -2.29 -9.38
N ASN A 120 18.12 -2.51 -8.26
CA ASN A 120 19.38 -3.27 -8.21
C ASN A 120 19.13 -4.73 -8.63
N LYS A 121 18.02 -5.32 -8.19
CA LYS A 121 17.61 -6.66 -8.65
C LYS A 121 17.42 -6.73 -10.16
N GLY A 122 16.80 -5.73 -10.76
CA GLY A 122 16.68 -5.65 -12.22
C GLY A 122 18.05 -5.58 -12.92
N LYS A 123 19.00 -4.84 -12.35
CA LYS A 123 20.37 -4.70 -12.92
C LYS A 123 21.21 -5.98 -12.86
N GLU A 124 20.85 -6.96 -12.05
CA GLU A 124 21.48 -8.30 -12.11
C GLU A 124 21.24 -8.97 -13.47
N TYR A 125 20.22 -8.53 -14.21
CA TYR A 125 19.83 -9.02 -15.54
C TYR A 125 19.95 -7.89 -16.59
N GLU A 126 21.10 -7.22 -16.64
CA GLU A 126 21.30 -6.01 -17.45
C GLU A 126 21.06 -6.21 -18.96
N GLU A 127 21.19 -7.44 -19.47
CA GLU A 127 20.84 -7.77 -20.86
C GLU A 127 19.33 -7.70 -21.14
N TYR A 128 18.49 -7.87 -20.12
CA TYR A 128 17.03 -7.85 -20.21
C TYR A 128 16.40 -6.60 -19.60
N PHE A 129 17.12 -5.89 -18.72
CA PHE A 129 16.60 -4.74 -17.97
C PHE A 129 17.20 -3.41 -18.43
N HIS A 130 16.42 -2.60 -19.16
CA HIS A 130 16.85 -1.29 -19.63
C HIS A 130 16.12 -0.14 -18.89
N TYR A 131 16.82 0.48 -17.93
CA TYR A 131 16.29 1.58 -17.12
C TYR A 131 16.64 2.96 -17.70
N LEU A 132 15.62 3.77 -17.99
CA LEU A 132 15.73 5.13 -18.52
C LEU A 132 15.45 6.17 -17.40
N PRO A 133 16.47 6.66 -16.67
CA PRO A 133 16.27 7.69 -15.64
C PRO A 133 16.02 9.07 -16.24
N GLY A 134 15.16 9.86 -15.58
CA GLY A 134 14.80 11.19 -16.06
C GLY A 134 14.05 11.20 -17.39
N ALA A 135 13.39 10.09 -17.73
CA ALA A 135 12.66 9.87 -18.97
C ALA A 135 11.16 9.88 -18.68
N ARG A 136 10.46 10.91 -19.15
CA ARG A 136 9.03 11.09 -18.94
C ARG A 136 8.25 10.54 -20.12
N PHE A 137 7.44 9.51 -19.89
CA PHE A 137 6.43 9.08 -20.84
C PHE A 137 5.33 10.14 -20.98
N ILE A 138 4.95 10.47 -22.22
CA ILE A 138 3.99 11.54 -22.52
C ILE A 138 2.82 11.07 -23.40
N GLY A 139 2.67 9.76 -23.62
CA GLY A 139 1.61 9.17 -24.42
C GLY A 139 2.12 8.43 -25.66
N PHE A 140 1.23 8.18 -26.61
CA PHE A 140 1.51 7.40 -27.80
C PHE A 140 1.52 8.25 -29.06
N GLU A 141 2.35 7.88 -30.03
CA GLU A 141 2.40 8.47 -31.36
C GLU A 141 2.76 7.38 -32.37
N ASN A 142 1.95 7.23 -33.43
CA ASN A 142 2.11 6.18 -34.45
C ASN A 142 2.24 4.76 -33.87
N GLY A 143 1.48 4.44 -32.82
CA GLY A 143 1.50 3.14 -32.15
C GLY A 143 2.73 2.87 -31.28
N MET A 144 3.62 3.87 -31.08
CA MET A 144 4.80 3.76 -30.23
C MET A 144 4.67 4.62 -28.98
N ALA A 145 5.33 4.21 -27.89
CA ALA A 145 5.44 5.05 -26.70
C ALA A 145 6.38 6.22 -26.96
N LYS A 146 5.91 7.44 -26.69
CA LYS A 146 6.66 8.68 -26.81
C LYS A 146 7.22 9.08 -25.44
N VAL A 147 8.54 9.10 -25.33
CA VAL A 147 9.24 9.38 -24.07
C VAL A 147 10.15 10.59 -24.25
N LYS A 148 9.98 11.61 -23.41
CA LYS A 148 10.84 12.79 -23.38
C LYS A 148 11.96 12.58 -22.37
N GLN A 149 13.22 12.61 -22.84
CA GLN A 149 14.39 12.51 -21.97
C GLN A 149 15.37 13.62 -22.33
N LYS A 150 15.71 14.47 -21.35
CA LYS A 150 16.51 15.70 -21.59
C LYS A 150 15.86 16.58 -22.68
N ARG A 151 16.56 16.80 -23.82
CA ARG A 151 16.07 17.57 -24.97
C ARG A 151 15.60 16.68 -26.12
N GLU A 152 15.66 15.36 -25.94
CA GLU A 152 15.36 14.38 -26.99
C GLU A 152 13.99 13.74 -26.74
N THR A 153 13.40 13.29 -27.84
CA THR A 153 12.19 12.46 -27.83
C THR A 153 12.57 11.09 -28.34
N LEU A 154 12.34 10.08 -27.51
CA LEU A 154 12.55 8.68 -27.83
C LEU A 154 11.21 8.04 -28.18
N TYR A 155 11.22 7.20 -29.20
CA TYR A 155 10.09 6.38 -29.60
C TYR A 155 10.41 4.92 -29.30
N ILE A 156 9.52 4.27 -28.55
CA ILE A 156 9.69 2.90 -28.08
C ILE A 156 8.57 2.04 -28.63
N GLN A 157 8.95 1.07 -29.46
CA GLN A 157 8.05 0.02 -29.93
C GLN A 157 8.12 -1.16 -28.97
N ALA A 158 6.97 -1.68 -28.53
CA ALA A 158 6.91 -2.84 -27.65
C ALA A 158 5.74 -3.77 -28.01
N GLY A 159 5.85 -5.04 -27.61
CA GLY A 159 4.75 -6.00 -27.72
C GLY A 159 3.59 -5.64 -26.81
N VAL A 160 3.89 -5.12 -25.62
CA VAL A 160 2.91 -4.66 -24.63
C VAL A 160 3.42 -3.41 -23.87
N TYR A 161 2.50 -2.53 -23.50
CA TYR A 161 2.76 -1.27 -22.81
C TYR A 161 2.05 -1.22 -21.46
N ILE A 162 2.80 -1.01 -20.39
CA ILE A 162 2.31 -1.03 -19.02
C ILE A 162 2.40 0.37 -18.41
N GLY A 163 1.26 0.95 -18.06
CA GLY A 163 1.14 2.19 -17.32
C GLY A 163 1.30 1.96 -15.82
N ALA A 164 2.46 2.33 -15.28
CA ALA A 164 2.76 2.40 -13.85
C ALA A 164 3.11 3.86 -13.44
N GLU A 165 2.58 4.85 -14.16
CA GLU A 165 2.90 6.29 -14.01
C GLU A 165 2.26 6.92 -12.76
N GLY A 166 1.36 6.19 -12.11
CA GLY A 166 0.57 6.68 -10.99
C GLY A 166 -0.65 7.48 -11.43
N ARG A 167 -1.03 8.46 -10.62
CA ARG A 167 -2.38 9.06 -10.65
C ARG A 167 -2.73 9.79 -11.95
N SER A 168 -1.74 10.43 -12.57
CA SER A 168 -1.86 11.07 -13.88
C SER A 168 -1.27 10.14 -14.93
N SER A 169 -2.08 9.21 -15.46
CA SER A 169 -1.61 8.15 -16.35
C SER A 169 -1.99 8.41 -17.81
N PRO A 170 -1.05 8.81 -18.67
CA PRO A 170 -1.30 8.88 -20.11
C PRO A 170 -1.69 7.53 -20.72
N THR A 171 -1.26 6.41 -20.11
CA THR A 171 -1.68 5.07 -20.55
C THR A 171 -3.18 4.85 -20.30
N ARG A 172 -3.68 5.20 -19.11
CA ARG A 172 -5.12 5.15 -18.81
C ARG A 172 -5.92 6.08 -19.72
N ASP A 173 -5.41 7.29 -19.98
CA ASP A 173 -6.05 8.24 -20.90
C ASP A 173 -6.13 7.67 -22.32
N ALA A 174 -5.07 7.03 -22.81
CA ALA A 174 -5.05 6.35 -24.12
C ALA A 174 -6.00 5.15 -24.20
N MET A 175 -6.33 4.52 -23.06
CA MET A 175 -7.33 3.46 -22.97
C MET A 175 -8.77 3.99 -22.93
N ASN A 176 -8.97 5.32 -22.87
CA ASN A 176 -10.27 5.98 -22.67
C ASN A 176 -11.00 5.48 -21.42
N VAL A 177 -10.25 5.31 -20.32
CA VAL A 177 -10.79 4.83 -19.05
C VAL A 177 -10.99 6.00 -18.10
N GLU A 178 -12.25 6.22 -17.69
CA GLU A 178 -12.62 7.30 -16.80
C GLU A 178 -12.31 6.99 -15.32
N VAL A 179 -12.09 8.05 -14.53
CA VAL A 179 -11.77 7.95 -13.11
C VAL A 179 -12.87 8.61 -12.29
N ASN A 180 -13.60 7.77 -11.53
CA ASN A 180 -14.57 8.24 -10.54
C ASN A 180 -13.90 8.47 -9.20
N ARG A 181 -13.46 9.71 -8.96
CA ARG A 181 -12.77 10.11 -7.72
C ARG A 181 -13.76 10.28 -6.57
N LYS A 182 -13.37 9.76 -5.40
CA LYS A 182 -14.03 9.97 -4.12
C LYS A 182 -13.08 10.68 -3.16
N ASP A 183 -13.49 11.85 -2.68
CA ASP A 183 -12.77 12.65 -1.69
C ASP A 183 -13.21 12.36 -0.25
N TYR A 184 -12.34 12.74 0.69
CA TYR A 184 -12.57 12.57 2.13
C TYR A 184 -12.58 13.92 2.83
N ASN A 185 -13.27 13.97 3.98
CA ASN A 185 -13.43 15.18 4.79
C ASN A 185 -12.22 15.48 5.71
N HIS A 186 -11.12 14.75 5.55
CA HIS A 186 -9.93 14.85 6.38
C HIS A 186 -8.67 14.69 5.54
N HIS A 187 -7.58 15.30 6.00
CA HIS A 187 -6.23 15.18 5.44
C HIS A 187 -5.28 14.65 6.51
N PHE A 188 -4.03 14.37 6.13
CA PHE A 188 -2.98 13.98 7.05
C PHE A 188 -1.78 14.92 6.98
N LEU A 189 -1.16 15.16 8.14
CA LEU A 189 0.17 15.71 8.26
C LEU A 189 1.12 14.56 8.59
N THR A 190 2.17 14.43 7.78
CA THR A 190 3.08 13.30 7.84
C THR A 190 4.50 13.81 7.94
N VAL A 191 5.24 13.31 8.92
CA VAL A 191 6.63 13.70 9.17
C VAL A 191 7.39 12.53 9.80
N THR A 192 8.67 12.41 9.49
CA THR A 192 9.57 11.52 10.23
C THR A 192 10.26 12.30 11.34
N ILE A 193 10.29 11.74 12.54
CA ILE A 193 10.98 12.30 13.69
C ILE A 193 11.83 11.22 14.39
N PRO A 194 12.83 11.61 15.22
CA PRO A 194 13.53 10.67 16.07
C PRO A 194 12.57 9.89 16.98
N ARG A 195 12.83 8.60 17.13
CA ARG A 195 12.02 7.64 17.88
C ARG A 195 12.72 7.25 19.19
N PRO A 196 12.00 7.25 20.32
CA PRO A 196 12.48 6.67 21.58
C PRO A 196 12.81 5.17 21.43
N GLU A 197 13.83 4.67 22.14
CA GLU A 197 14.23 3.25 22.04
C GLU A 197 13.10 2.29 22.44
N SER A 198 12.32 2.67 23.47
CA SER A 198 11.12 1.98 23.96
C SER A 198 10.05 1.77 22.89
N PHE A 199 9.99 2.65 21.88
CA PHE A 199 8.87 2.72 20.96
C PHE A 199 9.05 1.76 19.77
N THR A 200 8.91 0.46 19.98
CA THR A 200 9.21 -0.57 18.96
C THR A 200 8.01 -1.08 18.17
N LYS A 201 6.78 -0.80 18.64
CA LYS A 201 5.53 -1.29 18.03
C LYS A 201 4.83 -0.18 17.25
N GLY A 202 4.05 -0.57 16.24
CA GLY A 202 3.13 0.35 15.58
C GLY A 202 2.01 0.73 16.55
N LYS A 203 1.68 2.02 16.63
CA LYS A 203 0.64 2.52 17.54
C LYS A 203 -0.25 3.54 16.85
N ILE A 204 -1.55 3.38 17.01
CA ILE A 204 -2.56 4.35 16.61
C ILE A 204 -3.22 4.88 17.87
N ILE A 205 -3.02 6.16 18.14
CA ILE A 205 -3.57 6.86 19.30
C ILE A 205 -4.74 7.70 18.84
N THR A 206 -5.88 7.56 19.50
CA THR A 206 -7.08 8.31 19.15
C THR A 206 -7.79 8.90 20.35
N THR A 207 -8.54 9.96 20.07
CA THR A 207 -9.50 10.57 21.00
C THR A 207 -10.85 10.73 20.29
N SER A 208 -11.82 11.40 20.92
CA SER A 208 -13.08 11.77 20.25
C SER A 208 -12.90 12.75 19.09
N SER A 209 -11.70 13.33 18.93
CA SER A 209 -11.45 14.32 17.90
C SER A 209 -10.06 14.25 17.25
N CYS A 210 -9.17 13.37 17.66
CA CYS A 210 -7.81 13.27 17.14
C CYS A 210 -7.46 11.84 16.74
N PHE A 211 -6.54 11.74 15.78
CA PHE A 211 -5.92 10.50 15.33
C PHE A 211 -4.44 10.78 15.06
N LEU A 212 -3.57 9.97 15.65
CA LEU A 212 -2.12 9.97 15.44
C LEU A 212 -1.66 8.53 15.24
N GLY A 213 -1.26 8.20 14.02
CA GLY A 213 -0.54 6.96 13.72
C GLY A 213 0.95 7.15 13.90
N LEU A 214 1.61 6.18 14.52
CA LEU A 214 3.03 6.14 14.81
C LEU A 214 3.58 4.79 14.34
N PHE A 215 4.45 4.83 13.34
CA PHE A 215 4.97 3.65 12.68
C PHE A 215 6.50 3.68 12.75
N PRO A 216 7.12 2.88 13.64
CA PRO A 216 8.56 2.78 13.74
C PRO A 216 9.22 2.47 12.39
N LEU A 217 10.30 3.19 12.10
CA LEU A 217 11.19 2.98 10.96
C LEU A 217 12.54 2.46 11.47
N PRO A 218 13.42 1.96 10.57
CA PRO A 218 14.84 1.75 10.89
C PRO A 218 15.51 3.05 11.38
N ASP A 219 16.77 2.95 11.81
CA ASP A 219 17.62 4.09 12.20
C ASP A 219 17.08 4.98 13.34
N ARG A 220 16.29 4.38 14.24
CA ARG A 220 15.63 5.09 15.37
C ARG A 220 14.76 6.25 14.90
N GLU A 221 14.05 6.05 13.80
CA GLU A 221 13.05 6.99 13.32
C GLU A 221 11.63 6.46 13.51
N VAL A 222 10.65 7.37 13.54
CA VAL A 222 9.22 7.02 13.54
C VAL A 222 8.51 7.89 12.51
N ARG A 223 7.73 7.25 11.65
CA ARG A 223 6.82 7.94 10.75
C ARG A 223 5.52 8.24 11.46
N THR A 224 5.12 9.50 11.43
CA THR A 224 3.89 9.97 12.05
C THR A 224 2.83 10.27 11.00
N VAL A 225 1.56 9.99 11.32
CA VAL A 225 0.40 10.27 10.47
C VAL A 225 -0.67 10.92 11.33
N PHE A 226 -0.71 12.25 11.32
CA PHE A 226 -1.61 13.05 12.13
C PHE A 226 -2.81 13.54 11.32
N LEU A 227 -4.03 13.17 11.74
CA LEU A 227 -5.25 13.54 11.02
C LEU A 227 -5.67 14.98 11.32
N ILE A 228 -5.96 15.74 10.27
CA ILE A 228 -6.50 17.10 10.33
C ILE A 228 -7.79 17.19 9.50
N LYS A 229 -8.64 18.20 9.73
CA LYS A 229 -9.79 18.41 8.84
C LYS A 229 -9.30 18.83 7.46
N ALA A 230 -10.08 18.50 6.43
CA ALA A 230 -9.82 19.01 5.09
C ALA A 230 -9.76 20.55 5.11
N GLY A 231 -8.70 21.11 4.53
CA GLY A 231 -8.47 22.56 4.47
C GLY A 231 -7.76 23.20 5.68
N ASP A 232 -7.62 22.51 6.82
CA ASP A 232 -7.06 23.09 8.04
C ASP A 232 -5.54 23.32 8.01
N TYR A 233 -4.82 22.79 7.00
CA TYR A 233 -3.35 22.85 6.97
C TYR A 233 -2.79 24.27 7.12
N LYS A 234 -3.34 25.24 6.38
CA LYS A 234 -2.87 26.63 6.43
C LYS A 234 -3.05 27.23 7.82
N LYS A 235 -4.21 26.99 8.45
CA LYS A 235 -4.53 27.45 9.80
C LYS A 235 -3.59 26.85 10.84
N ILE A 236 -3.32 25.54 10.76
CA ILE A 236 -2.37 24.87 11.66
C ILE A 236 -0.96 25.41 11.47
N LYS A 237 -0.55 25.65 10.22
CA LYS A 237 0.77 26.21 9.90
C LYS A 237 0.94 27.63 10.48
N GLU A 238 -0.08 28.47 10.40
CA GLU A 238 -0.11 29.83 10.98
C GLU A 238 -0.01 29.84 12.50
N GLN A 239 -0.46 28.78 13.19
CA GLN A 239 -0.29 28.62 14.64
C GLN A 239 1.15 28.27 15.05
N GLY A 240 2.02 27.93 14.09
CA GLY A 240 3.43 27.65 14.31
C GLY A 240 3.72 26.23 14.79
N LEU A 241 5.01 25.88 14.81
CA LEU A 241 5.47 24.53 15.15
C LEU A 241 5.20 24.15 16.62
N GLU A 242 5.17 25.11 17.55
CA GLU A 242 4.88 24.82 18.95
C GLU A 242 3.46 24.25 19.14
N HIS A 243 2.50 24.69 18.32
CA HIS A 243 1.16 24.09 18.30
C HIS A 243 1.19 22.62 17.87
N LEU A 244 2.03 22.30 16.87
CA LEU A 244 2.25 20.93 16.43
C LEU A 244 2.91 20.10 17.55
N TYR A 245 3.95 20.62 18.20
CA TYR A 245 4.63 19.90 19.29
C TYR A 245 3.69 19.56 20.44
N GLN A 246 2.85 20.51 20.84
CA GLN A 246 1.84 20.29 21.87
C GLN A 246 0.83 19.22 21.46
N ALA A 247 0.36 19.25 20.21
CA ALA A 247 -0.58 18.25 19.70
C ALA A 247 -0.02 16.81 19.75
N TYR A 248 1.28 16.64 19.50
CA TYR A 248 1.95 15.34 19.61
C TYR A 248 2.19 14.95 21.07
N SER A 249 2.78 15.84 21.87
CA SER A 249 3.16 15.56 23.26
C SER A 249 1.95 15.29 24.16
N GLU A 250 0.80 15.89 23.87
CA GLU A 250 -0.46 15.62 24.59
C GLU A 250 -1.09 14.28 24.23
N LEU A 251 -0.71 13.66 23.10
CA LEU A 251 -1.16 12.33 22.70
C LEU A 251 -0.17 11.25 23.12
N GLU A 252 1.13 11.52 22.98
CA GLU A 252 2.23 10.62 23.31
C GLU A 252 3.38 11.42 23.94
N PRO A 253 3.46 11.50 25.28
CA PRO A 253 4.50 12.25 25.98
C PRO A 253 5.92 11.79 25.64
N GLU A 254 6.14 10.52 25.29
CA GLU A 254 7.45 10.00 24.89
C GLU A 254 7.99 10.66 23.60
N LEU A 255 7.13 11.28 22.77
CA LEU A 255 7.54 12.00 21.56
C LEU A 255 7.89 13.48 21.78
N ALA A 256 7.76 14.00 23.00
CA ALA A 256 7.91 15.42 23.29
C ALA A 256 9.29 15.97 22.87
N GLU A 257 10.35 15.17 23.01
CA GLU A 257 11.69 15.54 22.56
C GLU A 257 11.85 15.37 21.03
N GLY A 258 11.44 14.22 20.49
CA GLY A 258 11.59 13.89 19.07
C GLY A 258 10.87 14.88 18.15
N VAL A 259 9.66 15.32 18.52
CA VAL A 259 8.87 16.25 17.69
C VAL A 259 9.55 17.62 17.54
N ARG A 260 10.40 18.03 18.51
CA ARG A 260 11.16 19.29 18.44
C ARG A 260 12.29 19.25 17.42
N ALA A 261 12.59 18.10 16.82
CA ALA A 261 13.52 17.99 15.69
C ALA A 261 12.97 18.63 14.40
N ILE A 262 11.64 18.81 14.30
CA ILE A 262 11.01 19.50 13.17
C ILE A 262 11.37 20.99 13.25
N LYS A 263 12.30 21.47 12.42
CA LYS A 263 12.70 22.90 12.42
C LYS A 263 12.04 23.75 11.34
N ASP A 264 11.49 23.11 10.30
CA ASP A 264 10.87 23.77 9.15
C ASP A 264 9.60 23.00 8.73
N TRP A 265 8.51 23.72 8.47
CA TRP A 265 7.27 23.15 7.91
C TRP A 265 7.48 22.45 6.56
N LYS A 266 8.59 22.70 5.85
CA LYS A 266 8.94 21.95 4.63
C LYS A 266 9.13 20.45 4.85
N THR A 267 9.45 20.01 6.08
CA THR A 267 9.56 18.58 6.39
C THR A 267 8.21 17.95 6.77
N VAL A 268 7.18 18.77 7.00
CA VAL A 268 5.83 18.31 7.29
C VAL A 268 5.04 18.20 5.98
N GLN A 269 4.84 16.98 5.51
CA GLN A 269 4.09 16.73 4.29
C GLN A 269 2.58 16.76 4.54
N LEU A 270 1.86 17.55 3.75
CA LEU A 270 0.40 17.44 3.64
C LEU A 270 0.05 16.32 2.68
N MET A 271 -0.68 15.31 3.16
CA MET A 271 -1.26 14.25 2.36
C MET A 271 -2.78 14.44 2.27
N ILE A 272 -3.29 14.59 1.05
CA ILE A 272 -4.72 14.71 0.76
C ILE A 272 -5.21 13.35 0.25
N PRO A 273 -5.94 12.57 1.07
CA PRO A 273 -6.45 11.27 0.65
C PRO A 273 -7.62 11.42 -0.31
N PHE A 274 -7.61 10.62 -1.36
CA PHE A 274 -8.74 10.37 -2.24
C PHE A 274 -8.60 8.96 -2.81
N THR A 275 -9.72 8.38 -3.23
CA THR A 275 -9.77 7.03 -3.76
C THR A 275 -10.46 7.00 -5.10
N TYR A 276 -10.04 6.09 -5.97
CA TYR A 276 -10.78 5.68 -7.16
C TYR A 276 -10.40 4.25 -7.52
N HIS A 277 -11.22 3.66 -8.38
CA HIS A 277 -10.96 2.38 -8.99
C HIS A 277 -11.54 2.41 -10.39
N VAL A 278 -10.69 2.12 -11.37
CA VAL A 278 -11.15 1.98 -12.75
C VAL A 278 -11.86 0.63 -12.95
N ASP A 279 -12.78 0.60 -13.90
CA ASP A 279 -13.53 -0.61 -14.27
C ASP A 279 -12.77 -1.52 -15.24
N LYS A 280 -11.75 -0.99 -15.92
CA LYS A 280 -10.96 -1.67 -16.95
C LYS A 280 -9.46 -1.48 -16.75
N TYR A 281 -8.70 -2.57 -16.71
CA TYR A 281 -7.27 -2.63 -16.41
C TYR A 281 -6.39 -2.81 -17.65
N TYR A 282 -6.98 -3.18 -18.79
CA TYR A 282 -6.25 -3.37 -20.04
C TYR A 282 -7.09 -3.01 -21.27
N SER A 283 -6.46 -2.67 -22.40
CA SER A 283 -7.13 -2.47 -23.68
C SER A 283 -6.16 -2.77 -24.82
N GLY A 284 -6.44 -3.80 -25.61
CA GLY A 284 -5.49 -4.28 -26.61
C GLY A 284 -4.17 -4.70 -25.95
N ASN A 285 -3.06 -4.11 -26.38
CA ASN A 285 -1.74 -4.33 -25.79
C ASN A 285 -1.34 -3.29 -24.73
N LEU A 286 -2.31 -2.54 -24.18
CA LEU A 286 -2.10 -1.63 -23.06
C LEU A 286 -2.62 -2.25 -21.77
N ALA A 287 -1.91 -2.07 -20.66
CA ALA A 287 -2.42 -2.37 -19.31
C ALA A 287 -1.97 -1.32 -18.29
N ILE A 288 -2.72 -1.18 -17.20
CA ILE A 288 -2.44 -0.24 -16.11
C ILE A 288 -2.40 -0.95 -14.74
N MET A 289 -1.57 -0.43 -13.83
CA MET A 289 -1.37 -1.02 -12.50
C MET A 289 -1.09 0.04 -11.42
N GLY A 290 -1.23 -0.35 -10.15
CA GLY A 290 -1.03 0.54 -9.00
C GLY A 290 -1.88 1.81 -9.11
N ASP A 291 -1.31 2.95 -8.71
CA ASP A 291 -1.98 4.25 -8.77
C ASP A 291 -2.48 4.64 -10.17
N ALA A 292 -2.06 4.00 -11.28
CA ALA A 292 -2.69 4.24 -12.58
C ALA A 292 -4.10 3.66 -12.69
N ALA A 293 -4.38 2.55 -11.98
CA ALA A 293 -5.67 1.85 -12.00
C ALA A 293 -6.50 2.10 -10.74
N HIS A 294 -5.88 2.25 -9.57
CA HIS A 294 -6.59 2.35 -8.30
C HIS A 294 -5.82 3.16 -7.27
N THR A 295 -6.54 3.91 -6.44
CA THR A 295 -5.96 4.56 -5.26
C THR A 295 -6.78 4.20 -4.02
N VAL A 296 -6.09 3.74 -2.99
CA VAL A 296 -6.70 3.34 -1.71
C VAL A 296 -6.53 4.42 -0.65
N HIS A 297 -7.43 4.41 0.34
CA HIS A 297 -7.29 5.26 1.50
C HIS A 297 -6.08 4.80 2.33
N PRO A 298 -5.20 5.70 2.80
CA PRO A 298 -3.92 5.32 3.41
C PRO A 298 -4.04 4.59 4.76
N MET A 299 -5.24 4.53 5.35
CA MET A 299 -5.49 3.94 6.68
C MET A 299 -5.07 2.48 6.84
N ALA A 300 -5.06 1.70 5.74
CA ALA A 300 -4.64 0.31 5.78
C ALA A 300 -3.21 0.09 5.24
N GLY A 301 -2.51 1.12 4.78
CA GLY A 301 -1.15 0.97 4.23
C GLY A 301 -1.08 0.18 2.91
N GLU A 302 -2.19 -0.02 2.21
CA GLU A 302 -2.28 -1.00 1.12
C GLU A 302 -1.75 -0.55 -0.25
N GLY A 303 -1.61 0.76 -0.51
CA GLY A 303 -1.40 1.24 -1.88
C GLY A 303 -0.16 0.67 -2.57
N MET A 304 0.98 0.68 -1.87
CA MET A 304 2.22 0.07 -2.37
C MET A 304 2.11 -1.46 -2.49
N ASN A 305 1.45 -2.10 -1.52
CA ASN A 305 1.26 -3.55 -1.50
C ASN A 305 0.43 -4.03 -2.69
N LEU A 306 -0.65 -3.32 -3.01
CA LEU A 306 -1.46 -3.60 -4.19
C LEU A 306 -0.66 -3.44 -5.48
N ALA A 307 0.17 -2.39 -5.59
CA ALA A 307 1.01 -2.19 -6.78
C ALA A 307 2.06 -3.31 -6.96
N ILE A 308 2.64 -3.85 -5.88
CA ILE A 308 3.57 -4.98 -5.94
C ILE A 308 2.82 -6.29 -6.26
N GLN A 309 1.62 -6.50 -5.72
CA GLN A 309 0.79 -7.65 -6.09
C GLN A 309 0.32 -7.58 -7.54
N ASP A 310 0.01 -6.39 -8.07
CA ASP A 310 -0.27 -6.20 -9.48
C ASP A 310 0.95 -6.57 -10.33
N ALA A 311 2.15 -6.11 -9.92
CA ALA A 311 3.41 -6.43 -10.57
C ALA A 311 3.68 -7.94 -10.61
N ASP A 312 3.37 -8.65 -9.52
CA ASP A 312 3.57 -10.08 -9.41
C ASP A 312 2.66 -10.88 -10.35
N VAL A 313 1.36 -10.58 -10.35
CA VAL A 313 0.37 -11.27 -11.20
C VAL A 313 0.60 -10.93 -12.67
N LEU A 314 0.76 -9.65 -13.00
CA LEU A 314 1.03 -9.21 -14.37
C LEU A 314 2.39 -9.74 -14.88
N GLY A 315 3.41 -9.75 -14.03
CA GLY A 315 4.74 -10.27 -14.37
C GLY A 315 4.73 -11.76 -14.65
N GLU A 316 4.03 -12.58 -13.86
CA GLU A 316 3.84 -14.01 -14.17
C GLU A 316 3.10 -14.20 -15.50
N LEU A 317 2.07 -13.39 -15.77
CA LEU A 317 1.26 -13.52 -16.97
C LEU A 317 2.08 -13.21 -18.22
N LEU A 318 2.80 -12.09 -18.20
CA LEU A 318 3.63 -11.67 -19.32
C LEU A 318 4.82 -12.61 -19.53
N ALA A 319 5.47 -13.10 -18.46
CA ALA A 319 6.53 -14.10 -18.59
C ALA A 319 5.99 -15.41 -19.21
N TRP A 320 4.81 -15.87 -18.78
CA TRP A 320 4.16 -17.04 -19.39
C TRP A 320 3.84 -16.82 -20.88
N CYS A 321 3.33 -15.64 -21.25
CA CYS A 321 3.09 -15.32 -22.65
C CYS A 321 4.38 -15.34 -23.47
N TRP A 322 5.46 -14.75 -22.95
CA TRP A 322 6.78 -14.75 -23.59
C TRP A 322 7.32 -16.17 -23.79
N GLU A 323 7.37 -16.97 -22.72
CA GLU A 323 7.93 -18.32 -22.72
C GLU A 323 7.18 -19.28 -23.66
N GLU A 324 5.88 -19.06 -23.84
CA GLU A 324 5.00 -19.93 -24.64
C GLU A 324 4.68 -19.34 -26.01
N GLY A 325 5.25 -18.19 -26.38
CA GLY A 325 5.01 -17.53 -27.67
C GLY A 325 3.57 -17.06 -27.86
N ARG A 326 2.90 -16.63 -26.80
CA ARG A 326 1.48 -16.20 -26.80
C ARG A 326 1.35 -14.70 -26.97
N SER A 327 0.28 -14.29 -27.63
CA SER A 327 -0.10 -12.88 -27.75
C SER A 327 -0.40 -12.26 -26.38
N TYR A 328 0.29 -11.18 -26.01
CA TYR A 328 -0.01 -10.44 -24.78
C TYR A 328 -1.43 -9.89 -24.79
N ALA A 329 -1.85 -9.27 -25.91
CA ALA A 329 -3.14 -8.61 -26.04
C ALA A 329 -4.32 -9.55 -25.80
N ASP A 330 -4.21 -10.81 -26.21
CA ASP A 330 -5.28 -11.80 -26.06
C ASP A 330 -5.41 -12.32 -24.63
N HIS A 331 -4.37 -12.17 -23.79
CA HIS A 331 -4.29 -12.81 -22.48
C HIS A 331 -4.29 -11.85 -21.30
N LEU A 332 -4.19 -10.53 -21.52
CA LEU A 332 -4.23 -9.51 -20.46
C LEU A 332 -5.53 -9.52 -19.62
N HIS A 333 -6.62 -10.10 -20.14
CA HIS A 333 -7.87 -10.28 -19.39
C HIS A 333 -7.67 -11.05 -18.08
N TYR A 334 -6.77 -12.03 -18.05
CA TYR A 334 -6.49 -12.79 -16.82
C TYR A 334 -5.96 -11.91 -15.68
N TYR A 335 -5.16 -10.89 -16.00
CA TYR A 335 -4.66 -9.95 -14.99
C TYR A 335 -5.81 -9.15 -14.36
N GLU A 336 -6.75 -8.66 -15.18
CA GLU A 336 -7.92 -7.96 -14.70
C GLU A 336 -8.83 -8.87 -13.85
N GLU A 337 -9.11 -10.09 -14.32
CA GLU A 337 -9.94 -11.08 -13.63
C GLU A 337 -9.41 -11.42 -12.23
N VAL A 338 -8.09 -11.48 -12.07
CA VAL A 338 -7.45 -11.75 -10.78
C VAL A 338 -7.39 -10.50 -9.90
N ARG A 339 -6.91 -9.38 -10.43
CA ARG A 339 -6.53 -8.22 -9.60
C ARG A 339 -7.68 -7.28 -9.30
N ARG A 340 -8.53 -6.95 -10.28
CA ARG A 340 -9.62 -6.00 -10.11
C ARG A 340 -10.57 -6.35 -8.94
N PRO A 341 -11.10 -7.58 -8.80
CA PRO A 341 -11.99 -7.91 -7.67
C PRO A 341 -11.30 -7.96 -6.31
N ARG A 342 -9.97 -8.16 -6.27
CA ARG A 342 -9.19 -8.16 -5.01
C ARG A 342 -8.88 -6.74 -4.56
N VAL A 343 -8.50 -5.87 -5.50
CA VAL A 343 -8.32 -4.43 -5.27
C VAL A 343 -9.64 -3.81 -4.79
N GLU A 344 -10.76 -4.13 -5.43
CA GLU A 344 -12.10 -3.66 -5.02
C GLU A 344 -12.43 -4.05 -3.58
N PHE A 345 -12.13 -5.30 -3.20
CA PHE A 345 -12.33 -5.76 -1.82
C PHE A 345 -11.52 -4.95 -0.81
N LEU A 346 -10.23 -4.71 -1.07
CA LEU A 346 -9.34 -3.95 -0.19
C LEU A 346 -9.67 -2.45 -0.16
N LEU A 347 -10.14 -1.88 -1.26
CA LEU A 347 -10.69 -0.52 -1.32
C LEU A 347 -11.89 -0.38 -0.39
N ASN A 348 -12.84 -1.31 -0.47
CA ASN A 348 -14.02 -1.31 0.38
C ASN A 348 -13.64 -1.46 1.87
N LEU A 349 -12.70 -2.36 2.18
CA LEU A 349 -12.19 -2.52 3.54
C LEU A 349 -11.53 -1.23 4.05
N SER A 350 -10.64 -0.62 3.26
CA SER A 350 -9.93 0.61 3.59
C SER A 350 -10.89 1.79 3.75
N HIS A 351 -11.93 1.86 2.92
CA HIS A 351 -12.98 2.87 3.02
C HIS A 351 -13.76 2.75 4.33
N MET A 352 -14.15 1.52 4.70
CA MET A 352 -14.82 1.27 5.98
C MET A 352 -13.93 1.66 7.17
N SER A 353 -12.64 1.32 7.11
CA SER A 353 -11.66 1.76 8.12
C SER A 353 -11.57 3.29 8.19
N ALA A 354 -11.57 4.00 7.05
CA ALA A 354 -11.55 5.46 7.04
C ALA A 354 -12.79 6.07 7.72
N LEU A 355 -13.99 5.54 7.46
CA LEU A 355 -15.23 6.02 8.07
C LEU A 355 -15.22 5.90 9.60
N VAL A 356 -14.61 4.84 10.13
CA VAL A 356 -14.46 4.63 11.58
C VAL A 356 -13.75 5.81 12.26
N TYR A 357 -12.81 6.48 11.59
CA TYR A 357 -12.04 7.60 12.15
C TYR A 357 -12.47 8.98 11.64
N SER A 358 -13.49 9.05 10.77
CA SER A 358 -13.89 10.30 10.10
C SER A 358 -14.85 11.18 10.92
N PHE A 359 -15.49 10.65 11.97
CA PHE A 359 -16.48 11.38 12.76
C PHE A 359 -15.94 11.78 14.14
N ARG A 360 -16.07 13.06 14.49
CA ARG A 360 -15.48 13.68 15.68
C ARG A 360 -16.53 13.97 16.75
N ASN A 361 -17.10 12.93 17.37
CA ASN A 361 -18.02 13.08 18.50
C ASN A 361 -17.93 11.89 19.48
N GLU A 362 -18.38 12.14 20.71
CA GLU A 362 -18.29 11.21 21.84
C GLU A 362 -19.12 9.93 21.66
N TRP A 363 -20.29 10.03 21.03
CA TRP A 363 -21.13 8.87 20.76
C TRP A 363 -20.47 7.92 19.75
N TRP A 364 -19.93 8.48 18.68
CA TRP A 364 -19.17 7.74 17.67
C TRP A 364 -17.89 7.14 18.24
N ARG A 365 -17.17 7.88 19.12
CA ARG A 365 -16.02 7.34 19.84
C ARG A 365 -16.39 6.06 20.57
N ARG A 366 -17.47 6.07 21.37
CA ARG A 366 -17.93 4.89 22.11
C ARG A 366 -18.29 3.73 21.20
N PHE A 367 -18.98 4.00 20.09
CA PHE A 367 -19.32 2.98 19.11
C PHE A 367 -18.07 2.36 18.48
N ARG A 368 -17.14 3.19 17.97
CA ARG A 368 -15.86 2.74 17.40
C ARG A 368 -15.07 1.90 18.39
N MET A 369 -14.86 2.41 19.61
CA MET A 369 -14.07 1.71 20.63
C MET A 369 -14.61 0.30 20.85
N LYS A 370 -15.93 0.17 21.03
CA LYS A 370 -16.58 -1.14 21.16
C LYS A 370 -16.38 -2.00 19.92
N ALA A 371 -16.53 -1.45 18.72
CA ALA A 371 -16.34 -2.20 17.48
C ALA A 371 -14.91 -2.74 17.33
N VAL A 372 -13.90 -1.92 17.63
CA VAL A 372 -12.48 -2.33 17.61
C VAL A 372 -12.20 -3.37 18.70
N GLN A 373 -12.70 -3.15 19.92
CA GLN A 373 -12.58 -4.12 21.01
C GLN A 373 -13.21 -5.47 20.64
N ARG A 374 -14.38 -5.48 19.99
CA ARG A 374 -15.03 -6.72 19.54
C ARG A 374 -14.24 -7.44 18.46
N ILE A 375 -13.52 -6.73 17.60
CA ILE A 375 -12.61 -7.36 16.63
C ILE A 375 -11.49 -8.09 17.35
N TYR A 376 -10.97 -7.53 18.45
CA TYR A 376 -9.96 -8.17 19.28
C TYR A 376 -10.51 -9.34 20.11
N ASP A 377 -11.64 -9.14 20.80
CA ASP A 377 -12.22 -10.14 21.70
C ASP A 377 -12.71 -11.41 20.98
N ASP A 378 -13.13 -11.28 19.72
CA ASP A 378 -13.64 -12.39 18.93
C ASP A 378 -12.57 -12.89 17.95
N ASP A 379 -12.09 -14.10 18.21
CA ASP A 379 -10.97 -14.69 17.47
C ASP A 379 -11.20 -14.78 15.95
N TYR A 380 -12.44 -15.06 15.52
CA TYR A 380 -12.79 -15.08 14.10
C TYR A 380 -12.75 -13.67 13.49
N LEU A 381 -13.22 -12.65 14.20
CA LEU A 381 -13.12 -11.26 13.70
C LEU A 381 -11.67 -10.81 13.62
N HIS A 382 -10.86 -11.14 14.63
CA HIS A 382 -9.43 -10.82 14.66
C HIS A 382 -8.73 -11.44 13.45
N VAL A 383 -8.87 -12.75 13.27
CA VAL A 383 -8.25 -13.47 12.14
C VAL A 383 -8.76 -12.96 10.80
N LYS A 384 -10.07 -12.72 10.64
CA LYS A 384 -10.60 -12.12 9.41
C LYS A 384 -9.96 -10.77 9.11
N GLN A 385 -9.85 -9.90 10.13
CA GLN A 385 -9.27 -8.57 9.96
C GLN A 385 -7.81 -8.68 9.53
N MET A 386 -7.02 -9.53 10.19
CA MET A 386 -5.60 -9.68 9.91
C MET A 386 -5.33 -10.40 8.59
N LEU A 387 -6.08 -11.45 8.27
CA LEU A 387 -6.00 -12.15 6.99
C LEU A 387 -6.30 -11.19 5.83
N ASN A 388 -7.34 -10.35 5.97
CA ASN A 388 -7.68 -9.39 4.94
C ASN A 388 -6.62 -8.28 4.77
N ILE A 389 -6.16 -7.65 5.87
CA ILE A 389 -5.12 -6.62 5.80
C ILE A 389 -3.78 -7.19 5.32
N SER A 390 -3.46 -8.43 5.66
CA SER A 390 -2.20 -9.04 5.22
C SER A 390 -2.06 -9.20 3.69
N GLY A 391 -3.18 -9.10 2.96
CA GLY A 391 -3.26 -9.38 1.52
C GLY A 391 -3.12 -10.86 1.15
N LEU A 392 -2.94 -11.77 2.13
CA LEU A 392 -2.72 -13.20 1.89
C LEU A 392 -3.98 -13.92 1.42
N GLY A 393 -5.16 -13.34 1.68
CA GLY A 393 -6.43 -13.97 1.38
C GLY A 393 -7.60 -13.00 1.38
N LYS A 394 -8.81 -13.57 1.27
CA LYS A 394 -10.06 -12.82 1.33
C LYS A 394 -11.09 -13.58 2.16
N TRP A 395 -11.50 -12.95 3.26
CA TRP A 395 -12.57 -13.46 4.11
C TRP A 395 -13.60 -12.37 4.41
N ASN A 396 -14.76 -12.46 3.76
CA ASN A 396 -15.84 -11.51 3.94
C ASN A 396 -16.41 -11.52 5.36
N PHE A 397 -16.74 -10.32 5.86
CA PHE A 397 -17.54 -10.14 7.07
C PHE A 397 -19.03 -10.36 6.76
N THR A 398 -19.64 -11.31 7.46
CA THR A 398 -21.05 -11.67 7.37
C THR A 398 -21.94 -10.76 8.22
N PHE A 399 -23.26 -10.88 8.10
CA PHE A 399 -24.20 -10.18 9.00
C PHE A 399 -24.01 -10.56 10.47
N ILE A 400 -23.66 -11.82 10.77
CA ILE A 400 -23.33 -12.26 12.12
C ILE A 400 -22.08 -11.53 12.62
N ASP A 401 -21.04 -11.44 11.79
CA ASP A 401 -19.81 -10.74 12.14
C ASP A 401 -20.09 -9.25 12.44
N ARG A 402 -20.94 -8.59 11.64
CA ARG A 402 -21.36 -7.20 11.89
C ARG A 402 -22.20 -7.06 13.16
N GLY A 403 -23.06 -8.04 13.46
CA GLY A 403 -23.80 -8.10 14.71
C GLY A 403 -22.89 -8.19 15.94
N ILE A 404 -21.82 -8.99 15.86
CA ILE A 404 -20.81 -9.11 16.93
C ILE A 404 -20.01 -7.81 17.06
N GLN A 405 -19.52 -7.24 15.94
CA GLN A 405 -18.81 -5.95 15.93
C GLN A 405 -19.66 -4.83 16.55
N GLY A 406 -20.95 -4.78 16.21
CA GLY A 406 -21.92 -3.82 16.75
C GLY A 406 -22.37 -4.10 18.20
N SER A 407 -21.87 -5.16 18.85
CA SER A 407 -22.31 -5.62 20.17
C SER A 407 -23.80 -6.00 20.27
N VAL A 408 -24.44 -6.33 19.14
CA VAL A 408 -25.81 -6.88 19.09
C VAL A 408 -25.80 -8.38 19.38
N LEU A 409 -24.73 -9.08 19.00
CA LEU A 409 -24.51 -10.50 19.27
C LEU A 409 -23.28 -10.69 20.18
N PRO A 410 -23.24 -11.76 20.99
CA PRO A 410 -22.08 -12.05 21.85
C PRO A 410 -20.87 -12.52 21.04
N VAL A 411 -19.67 -12.33 21.59
CA VAL A 411 -18.44 -12.90 21.00
C VAL A 411 -18.50 -14.42 20.96
N ARG A 412 -17.90 -15.01 19.92
CA ARG A 412 -17.76 -16.46 19.80
C ARG A 412 -16.71 -16.96 20.78
N LYS A 413 -17.01 -18.10 21.43
CA LYS A 413 -16.05 -18.77 22.34
C LYS A 413 -15.05 -19.66 21.60
N LYS A 414 -15.41 -20.13 20.40
CA LYS A 414 -14.60 -21.05 19.61
C LYS A 414 -13.51 -20.28 18.87
N LYS A 415 -12.25 -20.74 19.00
CA LYS A 415 -11.14 -20.25 18.20
C LYS A 415 -11.19 -20.80 16.77
N VAL A 416 -10.76 -20.00 15.81
CA VAL A 416 -10.65 -20.44 14.42
C VAL A 416 -9.42 -21.34 14.27
N SER A 417 -9.62 -22.52 13.69
CA SER A 417 -8.52 -23.45 13.41
C SER A 417 -7.76 -23.03 12.17
N ASP A 418 -6.46 -23.29 12.11
CA ASP A 418 -5.63 -23.04 10.92
C ASP A 418 -6.23 -23.65 9.66
N LYS A 419 -6.73 -24.89 9.73
CA LYS A 419 -7.42 -25.57 8.61
C LYS A 419 -8.59 -24.76 8.03
N GLU A 420 -9.31 -24.04 8.88
CA GLU A 420 -10.39 -23.16 8.45
C GLU A 420 -9.85 -21.89 7.79
N GLN A 421 -8.80 -21.28 8.37
CA GLN A 421 -8.14 -20.12 7.79
C GLN A 421 -7.60 -20.38 6.38
N HIS A 422 -6.96 -21.54 6.16
CA HIS A 422 -6.37 -21.93 4.87
C HIS A 422 -7.38 -21.94 3.72
N ARG A 423 -8.69 -22.06 3.99
CA ARG A 423 -9.75 -21.99 2.97
C ARG A 423 -9.95 -20.60 2.38
N PHE A 424 -9.42 -19.57 3.03
CA PHE A 424 -9.57 -18.17 2.66
C PHE A 424 -8.26 -17.54 2.20
N LEU A 425 -7.14 -18.26 2.30
CA LEU A 425 -5.86 -17.86 1.71
C LEU A 425 -5.92 -18.02 0.20
N PHE A 426 -5.33 -17.09 -0.53
CA PHE A 426 -5.18 -17.22 -1.98
C PHE A 426 -4.18 -18.33 -2.30
N SER A 427 -4.59 -19.27 -3.14
CA SER A 427 -3.70 -20.27 -3.72
C SER A 427 -2.93 -19.72 -4.92
N GLU A 428 -1.77 -20.29 -5.20
CA GLU A 428 -0.99 -19.97 -6.42
C GLU A 428 -1.84 -20.10 -7.69
N ALA A 429 -2.76 -21.06 -7.69
CA ALA A 429 -3.59 -21.37 -8.82
C ALA A 429 -4.80 -20.41 -8.98
N GLU A 430 -5.12 -19.64 -7.95
CA GLU A 430 -6.00 -18.46 -8.04
C GLU A 430 -5.22 -17.19 -8.39
N ASP A 431 -3.93 -17.12 -8.06
CA ASP A 431 -3.05 -16.02 -8.46
C ASP A 431 -2.69 -16.10 -9.96
N TYR A 432 -2.47 -17.31 -10.47
CA TYR A 432 -2.00 -17.55 -11.84
C TYR A 432 -2.88 -18.60 -12.59
N PRO A 433 -4.18 -18.33 -12.81
CA PRO A 433 -5.11 -19.31 -13.38
C PRO A 433 -4.72 -19.85 -14.76
N TRP A 434 -4.00 -19.07 -15.57
CA TRP A 434 -3.52 -19.48 -16.91
C TRP A 434 -2.51 -20.63 -16.88
N LYS A 435 -1.79 -20.84 -15.76
CA LYS A 435 -0.84 -21.96 -15.64
C LYS A 435 -1.52 -23.34 -15.59
N ARG A 436 -2.83 -23.40 -15.27
CA ARG A 436 -3.59 -24.67 -15.18
C ARG A 436 -3.83 -25.34 -16.54
N SER A 437 -3.71 -24.62 -17.64
CA SER A 437 -3.92 -25.11 -19.01
C SER A 437 -2.97 -26.26 -19.41
N LYS A 438 -1.89 -26.53 -18.66
CA LYS A 438 -0.93 -27.60 -18.94
C LYS A 438 -1.39 -29.05 -18.63
N LYS A 439 -2.53 -29.28 -17.97
CA LYS A 439 -2.98 -30.66 -17.59
C LYS A 439 -3.98 -31.32 -18.55
N GLY A 440 -4.00 -30.95 -19.82
CA GLY A 440 -4.88 -31.59 -20.80
C GLY A 440 -4.47 -31.34 -22.24
N ARG A 441 -3.37 -31.96 -22.67
CA ARG A 441 -3.12 -32.33 -24.07
C ARG A 441 -2.39 -33.67 -24.10
#